data_AF-A0A7J8H3A4-F1
#
_entry.id   AF-A0A7J8H3A4-F1
#
_cell.length_a   1.000
_cell.length_b   1.000
_cell.length_c   1.000
_cell.angle_alpha   90.00
_cell.angle_beta   90.00
_cell.angle_gamma   90.00
#
_symmetry.space_group_name_H-M   'P 1'
#
loop_
_entity.id
_entity.type
_entity.pdbx_description
1 polymer ?
#
loop_
_entity_poly.entity_id
_entity_poly.type
_entity_poly.pdbx_seq_one_letter_code
_entity_poly.pdbx_strand_id
1 'polypeptide(L)'
;MLKNNFFIISYTEAVEILKQASQNFTFTPEWGIDLHTEHEKYLVKHCGNIPVFVINYPLALKPFYMRDNEDGPQHTVAAVDLLVPGVGELFGGSLREERYHFLEQRLARLGLIEAYQWYLDLRQFGSVPHGGFGMGFERYLQCILGIDNIKDVIPFPRFTHSCLL
;
A
#
# COMPACT_ATOMS: atom_id res chain seq x y z
N MET A 1 8.53 7.38 -19.47
CA MET A 1 8.06 6.99 -18.13
C MET A 1 9.04 7.40 -17.04
N LEU A 2 10.26 6.85 -16.98
CA LEU A 2 11.23 7.11 -15.89
C LEU A 2 11.96 8.47 -15.93
N LYS A 3 11.81 9.26 -17.00
CA LYS A 3 12.44 10.59 -17.12
C LYS A 3 11.62 11.72 -16.48
N ASN A 4 10.38 11.42 -16.10
CA ASN A 4 9.48 12.40 -15.48
C ASN A 4 9.49 12.19 -13.96
N ASN A 5 9.35 13.28 -13.22
CA ASN A 5 9.13 13.19 -11.77
C ASN A 5 7.82 12.46 -11.50
N PHE A 6 7.84 11.53 -10.55
CA PHE A 6 6.62 10.84 -10.14
C PHE A 6 5.80 11.76 -9.24
N PHE A 7 4.49 11.72 -9.40
CA PHE A 7 3.61 12.44 -8.49
C PHE A 7 3.62 11.75 -7.12
N ILE A 8 3.55 12.56 -6.07
CA ILE A 8 3.37 12.09 -4.70
C ILE A 8 2.11 12.79 -4.19
N ILE A 9 1.12 12.01 -3.83
CA ILE A 9 -0.14 12.49 -3.26
C ILE A 9 -0.43 11.73 -1.98
N SER A 10 -1.06 12.38 -1.00
CA SER A 10 -1.59 11.69 0.17
C SER A 10 -2.83 10.88 -0.19
N TYR A 11 -3.15 9.87 0.63
CA TYR A 11 -4.41 9.13 0.54
C TYR A 11 -5.62 10.08 0.61
N THR A 12 -5.55 11.11 1.48
CA THR A 12 -6.61 12.11 1.60
C THR A 12 -6.82 12.86 0.28
N GLU A 13 -5.74 13.32 -0.37
CA GLU A 13 -5.82 13.94 -1.69
C GLU A 13 -6.33 12.96 -2.75
N ALA A 14 -5.89 11.70 -2.71
CA ALA A 14 -6.36 10.66 -3.64
C ALA A 14 -7.89 10.46 -3.53
N VAL A 15 -8.43 10.37 -2.31
CA VAL A 15 -9.88 10.26 -2.09
C VAL A 15 -10.63 11.49 -2.62
N GLU A 16 -10.11 12.70 -2.40
CA GLU A 16 -10.75 13.92 -2.92
C GLU A 16 -10.72 14.01 -4.44
N ILE A 17 -9.63 13.58 -5.09
CA ILE A 17 -9.55 13.45 -6.55
C ILE A 17 -10.60 12.46 -7.07
N LEU A 18 -10.77 11.33 -6.38
CA LEU A 18 -11.74 10.30 -6.77
C LEU A 18 -13.18 10.77 -6.58
N LYS A 19 -13.50 11.48 -5.50
CA LYS A 19 -14.85 12.06 -5.29
C LYS A 19 -15.22 13.12 -6.33
N GLN A 20 -14.24 13.84 -6.86
CA GLN A 20 -14.44 14.82 -7.92
C GLN A 20 -14.50 14.20 -9.32
N ALA A 21 -14.24 12.90 -9.46
CA ALA A 21 -14.34 12.21 -10.73
C ALA A 21 -15.78 12.21 -11.24
N SER A 22 -15.95 12.46 -12.53
CA SER A 22 -17.26 12.33 -13.20
C SER A 22 -17.62 10.87 -13.51
N GLN A 23 -16.74 9.93 -13.19
CA GLN A 23 -16.92 8.50 -13.44
C GLN A 23 -17.67 7.86 -12.27
N ASN A 24 -18.61 6.96 -12.59
CA ASN A 24 -19.23 6.09 -11.59
C ASN A 24 -18.27 4.94 -11.25
N PHE A 25 -17.84 4.87 -10.00
CA PHE A 25 -17.09 3.75 -9.47
C PHE A 25 -18.04 2.67 -8.94
N THR A 26 -17.62 1.41 -9.02
CA THR A 26 -18.36 0.30 -8.42
C THR A 26 -18.32 0.39 -6.89
N PHE A 27 -17.16 0.79 -6.36
CA PHE A 27 -16.94 1.04 -4.95
C PHE A 27 -16.88 2.55 -4.71
N THR A 28 -17.68 3.09 -3.80
CA THR A 28 -17.65 4.53 -3.52
C THR A 28 -16.34 4.92 -2.85
N PRO A 29 -15.57 5.88 -3.39
CA PRO A 29 -14.35 6.36 -2.76
C PRO A 29 -14.69 7.22 -1.53
N GLU A 30 -14.44 6.69 -0.33
CA GLU A 30 -14.62 7.40 0.93
C GLU A 30 -13.38 7.30 1.81
N TRP A 31 -13.17 8.32 2.64
CA TRP A 31 -12.02 8.34 3.54
C TRP A 31 -12.20 7.26 4.61
N GLY A 32 -11.17 6.42 4.80
CA GLY A 32 -11.22 5.25 5.67
C GLY A 32 -11.68 3.98 4.96
N ILE A 33 -11.92 4.00 3.65
CA ILE A 33 -12.15 2.82 2.81
C ILE A 33 -10.91 2.57 1.94
N ASP A 34 -10.58 1.30 1.73
CA ASP A 34 -9.42 0.92 0.92
C ASP A 34 -9.59 1.32 -0.55
N LEU A 35 -8.47 1.55 -1.24
CA LEU A 35 -8.49 1.87 -2.67
C LEU A 35 -8.59 0.58 -3.47
N HIS A 36 -9.58 0.51 -4.36
CA HIS A 36 -9.72 -0.60 -5.29
C HIS A 36 -8.94 -0.32 -6.58
N THR A 37 -8.67 -1.37 -7.37
CA THR A 37 -7.94 -1.25 -8.65
C THR A 37 -8.57 -0.24 -9.62
N GLU A 38 -9.89 -0.04 -9.61
CA GLU A 38 -10.53 1.00 -10.43
C GLU A 38 -10.13 2.42 -9.99
N HIS A 39 -9.99 2.66 -8.68
CA HIS A 39 -9.54 3.92 -8.11
C HIS A 39 -8.08 4.18 -8.47
N GLU A 40 -7.22 3.18 -8.27
CA GLU A 40 -5.79 3.27 -8.58
C GLU A 40 -5.54 3.62 -10.05
N LYS A 41 -6.23 2.91 -10.96
CA LYS A 41 -6.14 3.16 -12.41
C LYS A 41 -6.63 4.55 -12.77
N TYR A 42 -7.69 5.03 -12.13
CA TYR A 42 -8.18 6.39 -12.33
C TYR A 42 -7.15 7.43 -11.88
N LEU A 43 -6.56 7.28 -10.68
CA LEU A 43 -5.55 8.19 -10.15
C LEU A 43 -4.33 8.28 -11.07
N VAL A 44 -3.81 7.15 -11.54
CA VAL A 44 -2.70 7.12 -12.49
C VAL A 44 -3.05 7.86 -13.79
N LYS A 45 -4.25 7.64 -14.33
CA LYS A 45 -4.72 8.35 -15.53
C LYS A 45 -4.88 9.85 -15.28
N HIS A 46 -5.45 10.24 -14.15
CA HIS A 46 -5.62 11.64 -13.74
C HIS A 46 -4.28 12.36 -13.65
N CYS A 47 -3.25 11.71 -13.12
CA CYS A 47 -1.89 12.23 -13.03
C CYS A 47 -1.10 12.17 -14.35
N GLY A 48 -1.76 12.00 -15.50
CA GLY A 48 -1.11 12.03 -16.81
C GLY A 48 -0.51 10.68 -17.25
N ASN A 49 -1.01 9.58 -16.71
CA ASN A 49 -0.60 8.21 -17.04
C ASN A 49 0.90 7.95 -16.79
N ILE A 50 1.41 8.48 -15.67
CA ILE A 50 2.76 8.23 -15.15
C ILE A 50 2.67 7.61 -13.75
N PRO A 51 3.75 7.01 -13.21
CA PRO A 51 3.73 6.46 -11.86
C PRO A 51 3.38 7.51 -10.80
N VAL A 52 2.58 7.08 -9.81
CA VAL A 52 2.10 7.92 -8.70
C VAL A 52 2.36 7.21 -7.39
N PHE A 53 3.04 7.86 -6.46
CA PHE A 53 3.10 7.44 -5.08
C PHE A 53 1.88 7.97 -4.32
N VAL A 54 1.15 7.07 -3.67
CA VAL A 54 0.12 7.43 -2.69
C VAL A 54 0.69 7.18 -1.30
N ILE A 55 0.66 8.18 -0.44
CA ILE A 55 1.27 8.13 0.90
C ILE A 55 0.25 8.40 2.01
N ASN A 56 0.61 8.08 3.25
CA ASN A 56 -0.15 8.45 4.45
C ASN A 56 -1.58 7.87 4.48
N TYR A 57 -1.66 6.54 4.44
CA TYR A 57 -2.94 5.82 4.51
C TYR A 57 -3.54 5.86 5.93
N PRO A 58 -4.87 5.74 6.07
CA PRO A 58 -5.53 5.70 7.37
C PRO A 58 -5.00 4.57 8.27
N LEU A 59 -4.82 4.86 9.55
CA LEU A 59 -4.32 3.91 10.55
C LEU A 59 -5.07 2.59 10.55
N ALA A 60 -6.39 2.69 10.54
CA ALA A 60 -7.30 1.57 10.72
C ALA A 60 -7.30 0.59 9.54
N LEU A 61 -6.82 1.01 8.37
CA LEU A 61 -6.77 0.18 7.16
C LEU A 61 -5.47 -0.63 7.05
N LYS A 62 -4.41 -0.17 7.71
CA LYS A 62 -3.07 -0.70 7.47
C LYS A 62 -2.57 -1.57 8.65
N PRO A 63 -1.64 -2.50 8.39
CA PRO A 63 -1.13 -3.42 9.41
C PRO A 63 -0.52 -2.72 10.64
N PHE A 64 -0.58 -3.41 11.79
CA PHE A 64 -0.15 -2.90 13.09
C PHE A 64 1.29 -2.37 13.13
N TYR A 65 2.17 -2.91 12.30
CA TYR A 65 3.60 -2.59 12.28
C TYR A 65 3.93 -1.27 11.56
N MET A 66 2.97 -0.62 10.89
CA MET A 66 3.22 0.63 10.18
C MET A 66 3.26 1.81 11.15
N ARG A 67 4.27 2.67 11.02
CA ARG A 67 4.51 3.81 11.92
C ARG A 67 3.33 4.78 11.93
N ASP A 68 2.87 5.14 13.12
CA ASP A 68 1.86 6.19 13.34
C ASP A 68 2.43 7.58 13.05
N ASN A 69 1.73 8.38 12.24
CA ASN A 69 2.11 9.75 11.96
C ASN A 69 1.66 10.74 13.05
N GLU A 70 0.70 10.36 13.91
CA GLU A 70 0.13 11.23 14.96
C GLU A 70 -0.36 12.59 14.43
N ASP A 71 -0.85 12.62 13.20
CA ASP A 71 -1.14 13.81 12.41
C ASP A 71 -2.56 14.38 12.60
N GLY A 72 -3.36 13.79 13.48
CA GLY A 72 -4.70 14.29 13.82
C GLY A 72 -5.60 13.21 14.40
N PRO A 73 -6.89 13.49 14.67
CA PRO A 73 -7.81 12.53 15.29
C PRO A 73 -8.02 11.23 14.48
N GLN A 74 -7.96 11.33 13.16
CA GLN A 74 -8.05 10.19 12.24
C GLN A 74 -6.66 9.87 11.68
N HIS A 75 -5.76 9.51 12.62
CA HIS A 75 -4.33 9.23 12.38
C HIS A 75 -4.06 8.51 11.05
N THR A 76 -2.97 8.87 10.38
CA THR A 76 -2.43 8.13 9.24
C THR A 76 -1.17 7.35 9.61
N VAL A 77 -0.75 6.43 8.74
CA VAL A 77 0.53 5.74 8.84
C VAL A 77 1.49 6.20 7.77
N ALA A 78 2.79 6.22 8.07
CA ALA A 78 3.86 6.43 7.09
C ALA A 78 4.00 5.22 6.14
N ALA A 79 2.97 5.00 5.32
CA ALA A 79 2.87 4.01 4.27
C ALA A 79 2.98 4.68 2.90
N VAL A 80 3.41 3.90 1.91
CA VAL A 80 3.54 4.33 0.52
C VAL A 80 3.17 3.17 -0.40
N ASP A 81 2.29 3.44 -1.35
CA ASP A 81 1.96 2.52 -2.43
C ASP A 81 2.35 3.19 -3.76
N LEU A 82 3.07 2.48 -4.64
CA LEU A 82 3.40 2.96 -5.99
C LEU A 82 2.42 2.41 -7.00
N LEU A 83 1.62 3.30 -7.58
CA LEU A 83 0.68 2.98 -8.64
C LEU A 83 1.36 3.19 -10.00
N VAL A 84 1.21 2.22 -10.90
CA VAL A 84 1.76 2.29 -12.26
C VAL A 84 0.66 2.11 -13.33
N PRO A 85 0.86 2.68 -14.53
CA PRO A 85 -0.07 2.51 -15.65
C PRO A 85 -0.39 1.04 -15.96
N GLY A 86 -1.65 0.77 -16.27
CA GLY A 86 -2.14 -0.56 -16.66
C GLY A 86 -2.39 -1.52 -15.50
N VAL A 87 -1.42 -1.65 -14.58
CA VAL A 87 -1.46 -2.65 -13.49
C VAL A 87 -2.19 -2.13 -12.24
N GLY A 88 -1.96 -0.87 -11.83
CA GLY A 88 -2.35 -0.37 -10.51
C GLY A 88 -1.18 -0.43 -9.53
N GLU A 89 -1.42 -0.86 -8.30
CA GLU A 89 -0.35 -1.01 -7.29
C GLU A 89 0.73 -2.02 -7.71
N LEU A 90 1.99 -1.56 -7.75
CA LEU A 90 3.18 -2.36 -8.03
C LEU A 90 4.04 -2.62 -6.78
N PHE A 91 4.16 -1.61 -5.91
CA PHE A 91 4.90 -1.70 -4.65
C PHE A 91 4.03 -1.19 -3.51
N GLY A 92 4.16 -1.83 -2.35
CA GLY A 92 3.60 -1.37 -1.09
C GLY A 92 4.68 -1.37 -0.02
N GLY A 93 4.80 -0.27 0.72
CA GLY A 93 5.87 -0.06 1.68
C GLY A 93 5.44 0.79 2.87
N SER A 94 6.26 0.78 3.90
CA SER A 94 6.05 1.66 5.05
C SER A 94 7.33 1.86 5.86
N LEU A 95 7.36 2.94 6.63
CA LEU A 95 8.16 2.97 7.84
C LEU A 95 7.57 2.00 8.86
N ARG A 96 8.43 1.34 9.61
CA ARG A 96 8.02 0.43 10.67
C ARG A 96 7.92 1.20 11.98
N GLU A 97 6.94 0.87 12.81
CA GLU A 97 6.84 1.46 14.14
C GLU A 97 8.04 1.00 14.97
N GLU A 98 8.98 1.92 15.17
CA GLU A 98 10.22 1.68 15.89
C GLU A 98 10.13 2.08 17.36
N ARG A 99 9.07 2.79 17.76
CA ARG A 99 8.81 3.19 19.15
C ARG A 99 8.14 2.05 19.89
N TYR A 100 8.81 1.53 20.91
CA TYR A 100 8.38 0.36 21.68
C TYR A 100 6.93 0.48 22.18
N HIS A 101 6.60 1.54 22.92
CA HIS A 101 5.27 1.69 23.55
C HIS A 101 4.12 1.78 22.54
N PHE A 102 4.35 2.39 21.37
CA PHE A 102 3.35 2.49 20.32
C PHE A 102 3.05 1.11 19.73
N LEU A 103 4.09 0.33 19.42
CA LEU A 103 3.96 -1.01 18.87
C LEU A 103 3.35 -1.99 19.89
N GLU A 104 3.80 -1.93 21.15
CA GLU A 104 3.27 -2.74 22.25
C GLU A 104 1.77 -2.49 22.44
N GLN A 105 1.34 -1.22 22.49
CA GLN A 105 -0.08 -0.89 22.63
C GLN A 105 -0.93 -1.45 21.48
N ARG A 106 -0.43 -1.41 20.24
CA ARG A 106 -1.13 -1.97 19.08
C ARG A 106 -1.22 -3.49 19.15
N LEU A 107 -0.13 -4.16 19.49
CA LEU A 107 -0.12 -5.61 19.67
C LEU A 107 -1.04 -6.05 20.82
N ALA A 108 -1.08 -5.28 21.92
CA ALA A 108 -1.98 -5.52 23.05
C ALA A 108 -3.45 -5.52 22.61
N ARG A 109 -3.86 -4.49 21.83
CA ARG A 109 -5.23 -4.36 21.30
C ARG A 109 -5.63 -5.52 20.39
N LEU A 110 -4.67 -6.12 19.69
CA LEU A 110 -4.90 -7.26 18.81
C LEU A 110 -4.76 -8.62 19.51
N GLY A 111 -4.35 -8.65 20.79
CA GLY A 111 -4.06 -9.90 21.51
C GLY A 111 -2.85 -10.64 20.96
N LEU A 112 -1.88 -9.93 20.38
CA LEU A 112 -0.75 -10.49 19.63
C LEU A 112 0.60 -10.36 20.34
N ILE A 113 0.66 -9.85 21.58
CA ILE A 113 1.93 -9.63 22.30
C ILE A 113 2.77 -10.91 22.35
N GLU A 114 2.20 -12.01 22.83
CA GLU A 114 2.96 -13.26 23.03
C GLU A 114 3.58 -13.78 21.73
N ALA A 115 2.84 -13.72 20.62
CA ALA A 115 3.30 -14.18 19.32
C ALA A 115 4.41 -13.28 18.72
N TYR A 116 4.46 -12.01 19.12
CA TYR A 116 5.35 -10.99 18.58
C TYR A 116 6.33 -10.42 19.60
N GLN A 117 6.55 -11.09 20.74
CA GLN A 117 7.51 -10.64 21.76
C GLN A 117 8.91 -10.45 21.15
N TRP A 118 9.37 -11.41 20.34
CA TRP A 118 10.64 -11.31 19.63
C TRP A 118 10.72 -10.06 18.73
N TYR A 119 9.58 -9.60 18.18
CA TYR A 119 9.51 -8.42 17.31
C TYR A 119 9.50 -7.11 18.11
N LEU A 120 8.96 -7.12 19.33
CA LEU A 120 9.06 -6.04 20.31
C LEU A 120 10.49 -5.92 20.85
N ASP A 121 11.16 -7.04 21.10
CA ASP A 121 12.54 -7.05 21.59
C ASP A 121 13.49 -6.33 20.61
N LEU A 122 13.22 -6.40 19.30
CA LEU A 122 13.95 -5.60 18.29
C LEU A 122 13.90 -4.10 18.56
N ARG A 123 12.85 -3.60 19.23
CA ARG A 123 12.73 -2.18 19.60
C ARG A 123 13.41 -1.88 20.94
N GLN A 124 13.52 -2.87 21.82
CA GLN A 124 14.13 -2.72 23.13
C GLN A 124 15.67 -2.74 23.03
N PHE A 125 16.24 -3.56 22.15
CA PHE A 125 17.68 -3.79 22.04
C PHE A 125 18.30 -3.08 20.83
N GLY A 126 18.27 -1.75 20.82
CA GLY A 126 18.97 -0.94 19.80
C GLY A 126 18.15 -0.64 18.55
N SER A 127 16.88 -0.25 18.72
CA SER A 127 16.01 0.20 17.63
C SER A 127 16.59 1.39 16.85
N VAL A 128 16.30 1.44 15.55
CA VAL A 128 16.58 2.59 14.69
C VAL A 128 15.37 2.86 13.80
N PRO A 129 15.17 4.10 13.31
CA PRO A 129 14.18 4.36 12.26
C PRO A 129 14.48 3.51 11.03
N HIS A 130 13.53 2.67 10.63
CA HIS A 130 13.68 1.76 9.50
C HIS A 130 12.38 1.62 8.71
N GLY A 131 12.51 1.26 7.45
CA GLY A 131 11.40 1.04 6.54
C GLY A 131 11.69 -0.12 5.60
N GLY A 132 10.68 -0.54 4.88
CA GLY A 132 10.81 -1.56 3.86
C GLY A 132 9.61 -1.57 2.94
N PHE A 133 9.75 -2.25 1.82
CA PHE A 133 8.70 -2.41 0.82
C PHE A 133 8.66 -3.85 0.31
N GLY A 134 7.50 -4.23 -0.21
CA GLY A 134 7.31 -5.42 -1.01
C GLY A 134 7.04 -5.02 -2.46
N MET A 135 7.44 -5.88 -3.39
CA MET A 135 7.13 -5.76 -4.82
C MET A 135 6.57 -7.08 -5.31
N GLY A 136 5.46 -7.03 -6.04
CA GLY A 136 5.01 -8.18 -6.83
C GLY A 136 5.92 -8.32 -8.06
N PHE A 137 6.82 -9.30 -8.06
CA PHE A 137 7.77 -9.48 -9.17
C PHE A 137 7.04 -9.78 -10.50
N GLU A 138 5.96 -10.56 -10.45
CA GLU A 138 5.13 -10.87 -11.61
C GLU A 138 4.38 -9.63 -12.11
N ARG A 139 3.88 -8.77 -11.20
CA ARG A 139 3.29 -7.47 -11.58
C ARG A 139 4.33 -6.53 -12.20
N TYR A 140 5.58 -6.60 -11.75
CA TYR A 140 6.68 -5.87 -12.36
C TYR A 140 6.93 -6.36 -13.79
N LEU A 141 7.02 -7.67 -14.01
CA LEU A 141 7.15 -8.27 -15.35
C LEU A 141 5.97 -7.88 -16.25
N GLN A 142 4.74 -7.97 -15.73
CA GLN A 142 3.52 -7.57 -16.42
C GLN A 142 3.62 -6.13 -16.92
N CYS A 143 4.06 -5.21 -16.05
CA CYS A 143 4.22 -3.80 -16.36
C CYS A 143 5.29 -3.53 -17.42
N ILE A 144 6.48 -4.14 -17.32
CA ILE A 144 7.59 -3.85 -18.24
C ILE A 144 7.43 -4.53 -19.60
N LEU A 145 6.76 -5.69 -19.65
CA LEU A 145 6.49 -6.43 -20.88
C LEU A 145 5.20 -5.99 -21.57
N GLY A 146 4.37 -5.18 -20.90
CA GLY A 146 3.08 -4.72 -21.45
C GLY A 146 2.07 -5.86 -21.62
N ILE A 147 2.10 -6.83 -20.70
CA ILE A 147 1.22 -7.99 -20.72
C ILE A 147 -0.06 -7.66 -19.94
N ASP A 148 -1.23 -7.98 -20.49
CA ASP A 148 -2.50 -7.63 -19.83
C ASP A 148 -2.83 -8.55 -18.65
N ASN A 149 -2.52 -9.85 -18.76
CA ASN A 149 -2.85 -10.84 -17.75
C ASN A 149 -1.61 -11.34 -17.01
N ILE A 150 -1.59 -11.18 -15.68
CA ILE A 150 -0.48 -11.63 -14.82
C ILE A 150 -0.17 -13.14 -14.96
N LYS A 151 -1.12 -13.96 -15.43
CA LYS A 151 -0.90 -15.38 -15.65
C LYS A 151 0.10 -15.65 -16.78
N ASP A 152 0.20 -14.75 -17.75
CA ASP A 152 1.04 -14.95 -18.94
C ASP A 152 2.52 -14.63 -18.67
N VAL A 153 2.84 -14.08 -17.48
CA VAL A 153 4.23 -13.92 -17.01
C VAL A 153 4.70 -15.06 -16.10
N ILE A 154 3.84 -16.05 -15.83
CA ILE A 154 4.13 -17.17 -14.91
C ILE A 154 4.03 -18.47 -15.71
N PRO A 155 5.07 -19.32 -15.72
CA PRO A 155 5.02 -20.59 -16.47
C PRO A 155 3.88 -21.52 -16.03
N PHE A 156 3.62 -21.61 -14.72
CA PHE A 156 2.58 -22.47 -14.14
C PHE A 156 1.80 -21.70 -13.06
N PRO A 157 0.89 -20.77 -13.44
CA PRO A 157 0.20 -19.90 -12.49
C PRO A 157 -0.67 -20.70 -11.53
N ARG A 158 -0.70 -20.26 -10.26
CA ARG A 158 -1.55 -20.83 -9.21
C ARG A 158 -2.58 -19.80 -8.78
N PHE A 159 -3.85 -20.20 -8.78
CA PHE A 159 -4.99 -19.39 -8.36
C PHE A 159 -6.14 -20.32 -7.97
N THR A 160 -7.23 -19.79 -7.41
CA THR A 160 -8.41 -20.59 -7.04
C THR A 160 -8.87 -21.44 -8.23
N HIS A 161 -9.06 -22.74 -8.00
CA HIS A 161 -9.38 -23.74 -9.04
C HIS A 161 -8.27 -24.04 -10.07
N SER A 162 -7.02 -23.62 -9.83
CA SER A 162 -5.86 -23.91 -10.70
C SER A 162 -4.66 -24.42 -9.89
N CYS A 163 -4.65 -25.72 -9.64
CA CYS A 163 -3.52 -26.48 -9.11
C CYS A 163 -3.58 -27.90 -9.71
N LEU A 164 -3.34 -28.01 -11.01
CA LEU A 164 -3.23 -29.30 -11.68
C LEU A 164 -1.93 -29.95 -11.18
N LEU A 165 -2.08 -31.04 -10.43
CA LEU A 165 -1.02 -31.96 -10.02
C LEU A 165 -0.74 -32.96 -11.13
#